data_AF-A0A6C0JLR0-F1
#
_entry.id   AF-A0A6C0JLR0-F1
#
_cell.length_a   1.000
_cell.length_b   1.000
_cell.length_c   1.000
_cell.angle_alpha   90.00
_cell.angle_beta   90.00
_cell.angle_gamma   90.00
#
_symmetry.space_group_name_H-M   'P 1'
#
loop_
_entity.id
_entity.type
_entity.pdbx_description
1 polymer ?
#
loop_
_entity_poly.entity_id
_entity_poly.type
_entity_poly.pdbx_seq_one_letter_code
_entity_poly.pdbx_strand_id
1 'polypeptide(L)'
;MDYRVFIIPVLLTLNALLMYLLFKENPDYIAMAEHKKHEFIARINGVLFSGYMMIMWFFVGTPDGYLSMIEQSLAYMVYDAGHLTLYAKSPDFFIHHAIIWLGYIFGDHSDAHVKLVFEAMCILESTNPSFSLSWLMEALKYPYDDMHMGILAFTFGIWTLMRMVYYPYWAYNNALGSTASIVVNVGYMALNAYWFWLLCKKAHRTVTNLSPSPAAESPNPRDTDSARSSPREQHT
;
A
#
# COMPACT_ATOMS: atom_id res chain seq x y z
N MET A 1 4.84 -31.79 -3.45
CA MET A 1 4.72 -30.40 -2.96
C MET A 1 5.28 -30.38 -1.56
N ASP A 2 6.32 -29.58 -1.31
CA ASP A 2 6.93 -29.47 0.03
C ASP A 2 5.94 -28.77 0.96
N TYR A 3 5.59 -29.40 2.08
CA TYR A 3 4.66 -28.85 3.07
C TYR A 3 5.19 -27.55 3.70
N ARG A 4 6.50 -27.30 3.62
CA ARG A 4 7.14 -26.09 4.14
C ARG A 4 6.59 -24.82 3.50
N VAL A 5 6.10 -24.90 2.26
CA VAL A 5 5.47 -23.78 1.53
C VAL A 5 4.22 -23.23 2.24
N PHE A 6 3.58 -24.02 3.11
CA PHE A 6 2.41 -23.59 3.86
C PHE A 6 2.72 -22.99 5.23
N ILE A 7 3.98 -23.01 5.69
CA ILE A 7 4.35 -22.50 7.01
C ILE A 7 3.98 -21.02 7.14
N ILE A 8 4.35 -20.19 6.16
CA ILE A 8 4.06 -18.75 6.20
C ILE A 8 2.54 -18.47 6.18
N PRO A 9 1.73 -19.02 5.26
CA PRO A 9 0.27 -18.87 5.30
C PRO A 9 -0.37 -19.28 6.63
N VAL A 10 0.07 -20.39 7.23
CA VAL A 10 -0.44 -20.86 8.52
C VAL A 10 -0.09 -19.86 9.63
N LEU A 11 1.17 -19.41 9.70
CA LEU A 11 1.60 -18.42 10.69
C LEU A 11 0.85 -17.09 10.56
N LEU A 12 0.62 -16.62 9.33
CA LEU A 12 -0.14 -15.38 9.09
C LEU A 12 -1.63 -15.55 9.43
N THR A 13 -2.20 -16.73 9.20
CA THR A 13 -3.57 -17.06 9.65
C THR A 13 -3.68 -17.02 11.16
N LEU A 14 -2.73 -17.67 11.86
CA LEU A 14 -2.67 -17.64 13.32
C LEU A 14 -2.47 -16.21 13.85
N ASN A 15 -1.60 -15.43 13.21
CA ASN A 15 -1.40 -14.03 13.57
C ASN A 15 -2.68 -13.20 13.36
N ALA A 16 -3.42 -13.43 12.28
CA ALA A 16 -4.69 -12.75 12.04
C ALA A 16 -5.71 -13.06 13.14
N LEU A 17 -5.84 -14.33 13.54
CA LEU A 17 -6.71 -14.75 14.64
C LEU A 17 -6.28 -14.12 15.97
N LEU A 18 -4.98 -14.08 16.24
CA LEU A 18 -4.43 -13.46 17.44
C LEU A 18 -4.72 -11.95 17.46
N MET A 19 -4.55 -11.26 16.32
CA MET A 19 -4.85 -9.83 16.21
C MET A 19 -6.34 -9.53 16.44
N TYR A 20 -7.23 -10.37 15.91
CA TYR A 20 -8.66 -10.28 16.23
C TYR A 20 -8.92 -10.32 17.74
N LEU A 21 -8.27 -11.24 18.45
CA LEU A 21 -8.41 -11.36 19.90
C LEU A 21 -7.77 -10.19 20.65
N LEU A 22 -6.62 -9.71 20.18
CA LEU A 22 -5.88 -8.61 20.79
C LEU A 22 -6.62 -7.28 20.67
N PHE A 23 -7.23 -7.01 19.51
CA PHE A 23 -7.93 -5.75 19.24
C PHE A 23 -9.43 -5.79 19.57
N LYS A 24 -9.98 -6.92 20.01
CA LYS A 24 -11.42 -7.06 20.30
C LYS A 24 -11.95 -6.05 21.34
N GLU A 25 -11.08 -5.53 22.20
CA GLU A 25 -11.42 -4.55 23.26
C GLU A 25 -10.94 -3.13 22.92
N ASN A 26 -10.22 -2.94 21.80
CA ASN A 26 -9.73 -1.64 21.40
C ASN A 26 -10.88 -0.80 20.79
N PRO A 27 -11.24 0.36 21.35
CA PRO A 27 -12.40 1.13 20.91
C PRO A 27 -12.25 1.65 19.48
N ASP A 28 -11.05 2.03 19.06
CA ASP A 28 -10.80 2.55 17.70
C ASP A 28 -10.98 1.44 16.66
N TYR A 29 -10.46 0.24 16.96
CA TYR A 29 -10.64 -0.94 16.11
C TYR A 29 -12.11 -1.39 16.04
N ILE A 30 -12.81 -1.40 17.18
CA ILE A 30 -14.25 -1.73 17.23
C ILE A 30 -15.06 -0.75 16.37
N ALA A 31 -14.71 0.54 16.40
CA ALA A 31 -15.37 1.58 15.63
C ALA A 31 -15.13 1.51 14.12
N MET A 32 -14.13 0.73 13.65
CA MET A 32 -13.89 0.53 12.23
C MET A 32 -15.02 -0.28 11.58
N ALA A 33 -15.33 0.03 10.32
CA ALA A 33 -16.18 -0.84 9.52
C ALA A 33 -15.53 -2.23 9.33
N GLU A 34 -16.33 -3.28 9.17
CA GLU A 34 -15.81 -4.66 9.16
C GLU A 34 -14.74 -4.90 8.10
N HIS A 35 -14.98 -4.46 6.86
CA HIS A 35 -13.97 -4.51 5.79
C HIS A 35 -12.67 -3.78 6.14
N LYS A 36 -12.73 -2.69 6.93
CA LYS A 36 -11.52 -1.96 7.39
C LYS A 36 -10.77 -2.71 8.48
N LYS A 37 -11.44 -3.49 9.32
CA LYS A 37 -10.80 -4.38 10.29
C LYS A 37 -10.01 -5.48 9.60
N HIS A 38 -10.58 -6.08 8.55
CA HIS A 38 -9.88 -7.06 7.71
C HIS A 38 -8.68 -6.42 7.00
N GLU A 39 -8.86 -5.25 6.37
CA GLU A 39 -7.75 -4.51 5.73
C GLU A 39 -6.66 -4.17 6.74
N PHE A 40 -7.01 -3.75 7.97
CA PHE A 40 -6.06 -3.45 9.05
C PHE A 40 -5.18 -4.66 9.40
N ILE A 41 -5.80 -5.82 9.61
CA ILE A 41 -5.09 -7.08 9.90
C ILE A 41 -4.23 -7.51 8.70
N ALA A 42 -4.78 -7.45 7.48
CA ALA A 42 -4.07 -7.79 6.26
C ALA A 42 -2.82 -6.91 6.07
N ARG A 43 -2.91 -5.60 6.34
CA ARG A 43 -1.77 -4.68 6.28
C ARG A 43 -0.66 -5.08 7.25
N ILE A 44 -0.99 -5.42 8.50
CA ILE A 44 0.03 -5.86 9.48
C ILE A 44 0.69 -7.17 9.00
N ASN A 45 -0.09 -8.15 8.56
CA ASN A 45 0.44 -9.39 8.00
C ASN A 45 1.33 -9.14 6.77
N GLY A 46 0.92 -8.24 5.88
CA GLY A 46 1.69 -7.82 4.73
C GLY A 46 3.02 -7.19 5.13
N VAL A 47 3.05 -6.32 6.14
CA VAL A 47 4.30 -5.74 6.65
C VAL A 47 5.23 -6.81 7.22
N LEU A 48 4.71 -7.75 8.02
CA LEU A 48 5.50 -8.86 8.56
C LEU A 48 6.10 -9.72 7.44
N PHE A 49 5.30 -10.01 6.42
CA PHE A 49 5.76 -10.78 5.26
C PHE A 49 6.79 -10.02 4.42
N SER A 50 6.56 -8.74 4.10
CA SER A 50 7.53 -7.90 3.40
C SER A 50 8.85 -7.80 4.19
N GLY A 51 8.78 -7.67 5.52
CA GLY A 51 9.96 -7.69 6.40
C GLY A 51 10.72 -9.01 6.33
N TYR A 52 10.01 -10.14 6.39
CA TYR A 52 10.59 -11.46 6.19
C TYR A 52 11.29 -11.59 4.82
N MET A 53 10.65 -11.17 3.74
CA MET A 53 11.27 -11.20 2.41
C MET A 53 12.53 -10.33 2.33
N MET A 54 12.50 -9.12 2.90
CA MET A 54 13.67 -8.23 2.90
C MET A 54 14.83 -8.84 3.68
N ILE A 55 14.57 -9.46 4.83
CA ILE A 55 15.59 -10.18 5.59
C ILE A 55 16.17 -11.31 4.72
N MET A 56 15.31 -12.14 4.13
CA MET A 56 15.75 -13.26 3.29
C MET A 56 16.49 -12.82 2.04
N TRP A 57 16.24 -11.61 1.51
CA TRP A 57 17.02 -11.05 0.40
C TRP A 57 18.51 -10.95 0.73
N PHE A 58 18.89 -10.66 1.97
CA PHE A 58 20.29 -10.59 2.39
C PHE A 58 20.91 -11.95 2.73
N PHE A 59 20.10 -12.94 3.13
CA PHE A 59 20.60 -14.23 3.62
C PHE A 59 20.52 -15.35 2.59
N VAL A 60 19.69 -15.21 1.56
CA VAL A 60 19.59 -16.18 0.47
C VAL A 60 20.62 -15.85 -0.60
N GLY A 61 21.57 -16.77 -0.78
CA GLY A 61 22.64 -16.65 -1.78
C GLY A 61 22.69 -17.79 -2.80
N THR A 62 21.73 -18.73 -2.74
CA THR A 62 21.72 -19.93 -3.59
C THR A 62 20.45 -20.00 -4.44
N PRO A 63 20.53 -20.59 -5.65
CA PRO A 63 19.34 -20.78 -6.51
C PRO A 63 18.18 -21.50 -5.81
N ASP A 64 18.47 -22.61 -5.11
CA ASP A 64 17.46 -23.35 -4.34
C ASP A 64 16.79 -22.49 -3.27
N GLY A 65 17.56 -21.62 -2.62
CA GLY A 65 17.03 -20.70 -1.63
C GLY A 65 16.12 -19.63 -2.27
N TYR A 66 16.49 -19.10 -3.44
CA TYR A 66 15.65 -18.15 -4.18
C TYR A 66 14.35 -18.80 -4.63
N LEU A 67 14.41 -20.04 -5.14
CA LEU A 67 13.23 -20.79 -5.54
C LEU A 67 12.30 -21.02 -4.35
N SER A 68 12.84 -21.46 -3.21
CA SER A 68 12.04 -21.63 -1.99
C SER A 68 11.37 -20.33 -1.55
N MET A 69 12.06 -19.19 -1.66
CA MET A 69 11.49 -17.89 -1.34
C MET A 69 10.38 -17.46 -2.31
N ILE A 70 10.51 -17.76 -3.60
CA ILE A 70 9.42 -17.54 -4.57
C ILE A 70 8.22 -18.40 -4.22
N GLU A 71 8.41 -19.68 -3.91
CA GLU A 71 7.31 -20.58 -3.54
C GLU A 71 6.57 -20.08 -2.28
N GLN A 72 7.31 -19.64 -1.25
CA GLN A 72 6.73 -19.01 -0.06
C GLN A 72 5.96 -17.74 -0.41
N SER A 73 6.47 -16.94 -1.35
CA SER A 73 5.81 -15.71 -1.79
C SER A 73 4.54 -16.00 -2.57
N LEU A 74 4.53 -17.00 -3.44
CA LEU A 74 3.33 -17.47 -4.13
C LEU A 74 2.29 -17.98 -3.15
N ALA A 75 2.70 -18.75 -2.13
CA ALA A 75 1.81 -19.22 -1.08
C ALA A 75 1.22 -18.06 -0.27
N TYR A 76 2.04 -17.05 0.06
CA TYR A 76 1.56 -15.80 0.63
C TYR A 76 0.53 -15.12 -0.28
N MET A 77 0.77 -15.03 -1.60
CA MET A 77 -0.17 -14.42 -2.53
C MET A 77 -1.51 -15.18 -2.61
N VAL A 78 -1.52 -16.52 -2.47
CA VAL A 78 -2.80 -17.26 -2.33
C VAL A 78 -3.53 -16.85 -1.04
N TYR A 79 -2.79 -16.82 0.07
CA TYR A 79 -3.34 -16.43 1.36
C TYR A 79 -3.90 -15.00 1.32
N ASP A 80 -3.13 -14.05 0.79
CA ASP A 80 -3.51 -12.64 0.71
C ASP A 80 -4.69 -12.45 -0.25
N ALA A 81 -4.70 -13.12 -1.42
CA ALA A 81 -5.86 -13.12 -2.32
C ALA A 81 -7.12 -13.67 -1.66
N GLY A 82 -7.01 -14.73 -0.86
CA GLY A 82 -8.13 -15.25 -0.07
C GLY A 82 -8.64 -14.23 0.93
N HIS A 83 -7.74 -13.58 1.68
CA HIS A 83 -8.09 -12.57 2.67
C HIS A 83 -8.65 -11.28 2.05
N LEU A 84 -8.12 -10.88 0.89
CA LEU A 84 -8.57 -9.73 0.09
C LEU A 84 -10.07 -9.79 -0.22
N THR A 85 -10.66 -10.98 -0.37
CA THR A 85 -12.12 -11.12 -0.59
C THR A 85 -12.96 -10.52 0.53
N LEU A 86 -12.40 -10.34 1.74
CA LEU A 86 -13.08 -9.79 2.91
C LEU A 86 -13.05 -8.26 2.96
N TYR A 87 -12.21 -7.59 2.15
CA TYR A 87 -12.09 -6.13 2.21
C TYR A 87 -11.91 -5.40 0.87
N ALA A 88 -11.49 -6.09 -0.19
CA ALA A 88 -11.32 -5.49 -1.51
C ALA A 88 -12.67 -5.07 -2.07
N LYS A 89 -12.74 -3.84 -2.58
CA LYS A 89 -13.96 -3.26 -3.17
C LYS A 89 -13.96 -3.29 -4.69
N SER A 90 -12.86 -3.70 -5.31
CA SER A 90 -12.70 -3.68 -6.75
C SER A 90 -11.68 -4.74 -7.20
N PRO A 91 -11.79 -5.26 -8.43
CA PRO A 91 -10.87 -6.27 -8.96
C PRO A 91 -9.42 -5.79 -9.12
N ASP A 92 -9.18 -4.48 -9.16
CA ASP A 92 -7.83 -3.90 -9.29
C ASP A 92 -6.87 -4.34 -8.17
N PHE A 93 -7.41 -4.62 -6.98
CA PHE A 93 -6.64 -5.17 -5.86
C PHE A 93 -6.04 -6.55 -6.16
N PHE A 94 -6.62 -7.33 -7.08
CA PHE A 94 -6.16 -8.66 -7.45
C PHE A 94 -5.21 -8.66 -8.66
N ILE A 95 -5.14 -7.56 -9.42
CA ILE A 95 -4.38 -7.51 -10.67
C ILE A 95 -2.88 -7.76 -10.43
N HIS A 96 -2.28 -7.18 -9.38
CA HIS A 96 -0.87 -7.43 -9.09
C HIS A 96 -0.57 -8.89 -8.73
N HIS A 97 -1.49 -9.55 -8.01
CA HIS A 97 -1.35 -10.98 -7.70
C HIS A 97 -1.36 -11.80 -9.00
N ALA A 98 -2.29 -11.51 -9.92
CA ALA A 98 -2.36 -12.19 -11.21
C ALA A 98 -1.07 -12.02 -12.02
N ILE A 99 -0.44 -10.83 -12.01
CA ILE A 99 0.83 -10.60 -12.71
C ILE A 99 1.95 -11.48 -12.12
N ILE A 100 2.03 -11.65 -10.79
CA ILE A 100 3.00 -12.56 -10.15
C ILE A 100 2.79 -14.00 -10.65
N TRP A 101 1.54 -14.47 -10.61
CA TRP A 101 1.20 -15.84 -11.03
C TRP A 101 1.51 -16.10 -12.50
N LEU A 102 1.16 -15.16 -13.38
CA LEU A 102 1.48 -15.26 -14.80
C LEU A 102 3.00 -15.29 -15.02
N GLY A 103 3.76 -14.49 -14.28
CA GLY A 103 5.21 -14.49 -14.37
C GLY A 103 5.86 -15.80 -13.92
N TYR A 104 5.31 -16.44 -12.89
CA TYR A 104 5.76 -17.76 -12.47
C TYR A 104 5.37 -18.86 -13.47
N ILE A 105 4.12 -18.88 -13.95
CA ILE A 105 3.60 -19.93 -14.84
C ILE A 105 4.26 -19.89 -16.22
N PHE A 106 4.51 -18.69 -16.75
CA PHE A 106 5.08 -18.51 -18.08
C PHE A 106 6.59 -18.18 -18.06
N GLY A 107 7.20 -18.14 -16.88
CA GLY A 107 8.62 -17.88 -16.68
C GLY A 107 9.48 -19.11 -16.98
N ASP A 108 10.75 -18.86 -17.31
CA ASP A 108 11.78 -19.91 -17.30
C ASP A 108 12.19 -20.16 -15.85
N HIS A 109 12.39 -21.41 -15.43
CA HIS A 109 12.80 -21.74 -14.05
C HIS A 109 14.31 -21.93 -13.91
N SER A 110 15.11 -21.35 -14.80
CA SER A 110 16.56 -21.32 -14.65
C SER A 110 16.97 -20.51 -13.41
N ASP A 111 18.10 -20.90 -12.80
CA ASP A 111 18.66 -20.27 -11.59
C ASP A 111 18.77 -18.74 -11.70
N ALA A 112 19.19 -18.26 -12.88
CA ALA A 112 19.32 -16.84 -13.16
C ALA A 112 17.95 -16.13 -13.18
N HIS A 113 16.94 -16.74 -13.81
CA HIS A 113 15.60 -16.18 -13.87
C HIS A 113 14.93 -16.16 -12.49
N VAL A 114 15.04 -17.25 -11.74
CA VAL A 114 14.53 -17.37 -10.37
C VAL A 114 15.10 -16.27 -9.47
N LYS A 115 16.42 -16.02 -9.54
CA LYS A 115 17.03 -14.90 -8.80
C LYS A 115 16.42 -13.56 -9.19
N LEU A 116 16.28 -13.28 -10.49
CA LEU A 116 15.75 -12.01 -10.99
C LEU A 116 14.30 -11.78 -10.53
N VAL A 117 13.46 -12.81 -10.59
CA VAL A 117 12.06 -12.70 -10.13
C VAL A 117 12.02 -12.38 -8.64
N PHE A 118 12.84 -13.05 -7.81
CA PHE A 118 12.89 -12.78 -6.38
C PHE A 118 13.37 -11.34 -6.08
N GLU A 119 14.40 -10.85 -6.77
CA GLU A 119 14.85 -9.47 -6.66
C GLU A 119 13.74 -8.47 -7.04
N ALA A 120 13.02 -8.71 -8.14
CA ALA A 120 11.88 -7.88 -8.55
C ALA A 120 10.81 -7.80 -7.46
N MET A 121 10.44 -8.94 -6.87
CA MET A 121 9.47 -9.00 -5.78
C MET A 121 9.96 -8.21 -4.56
N CYS A 122 11.24 -8.34 -4.21
CA CYS A 122 11.80 -7.59 -3.09
C CYS A 122 11.75 -6.08 -3.32
N ILE A 123 12.12 -5.62 -4.52
CA ILE A 123 12.07 -4.20 -4.89
C ILE A 123 10.65 -3.67 -4.79
N LEU A 124 9.69 -4.39 -5.36
CA LEU A 124 8.29 -3.96 -5.35
C LEU A 124 7.74 -3.95 -3.90
N GLU A 125 7.95 -5.00 -3.12
CA GLU A 125 7.41 -5.09 -1.76
C GLU A 125 8.12 -4.21 -0.72
N SER A 126 9.31 -3.69 -1.04
CA SER A 126 10.07 -2.79 -0.15
C SER A 126 9.31 -1.55 0.31
N THR A 127 8.30 -1.10 -0.45
CA THR A 127 7.50 0.09 -0.14
C THR A 127 6.25 -0.22 0.67
N ASN A 128 5.89 -1.50 0.84
CA ASN A 128 4.69 -1.90 1.56
C ASN A 128 4.71 -1.51 3.06
N PRO A 129 5.85 -1.62 3.79
CA PRO A 129 5.92 -1.19 5.19
C PRO A 129 5.55 0.28 5.42
N SER A 130 6.14 1.21 4.66
CA SER A 130 5.87 2.64 4.80
C SER A 130 4.44 2.99 4.38
N PHE A 131 3.97 2.41 3.26
CA PHE A 131 2.60 2.60 2.80
C PHE A 131 1.56 2.10 3.80
N SER A 132 1.79 0.91 4.39
CA SER A 132 0.92 0.34 5.40
C SER A 132 0.93 1.17 6.69
N LEU A 133 2.09 1.69 7.12
CA LEU A 133 2.16 2.59 8.26
C LEU A 133 1.33 3.86 8.04
N SER A 134 1.50 4.54 6.89
CA SER A 134 0.70 5.71 6.54
C SER A 134 -0.81 5.41 6.51
N TRP A 135 -1.20 4.26 5.98
CA TRP A 135 -2.60 3.83 5.97
C TRP A 135 -3.12 3.57 7.39
N LEU A 136 -2.33 2.92 8.25
CA LEU A 136 -2.72 2.60 9.63
C LEU A 136 -2.91 3.87 10.46
N MET A 137 -2.04 4.87 10.28
CA MET A 137 -2.20 6.19 10.92
C MET A 137 -3.54 6.84 10.55
N GLU A 138 -3.90 6.84 9.26
CA GLU A 138 -5.18 7.37 8.80
C GLU A 138 -6.38 6.55 9.32
N ALA A 139 -6.27 5.22 9.30
CA ALA A 139 -7.33 4.32 9.76
C ALA A 139 -7.63 4.52 11.26
N LEU A 140 -6.60 4.76 12.05
CA LEU A 140 -6.69 5.05 13.49
C LEU A 140 -6.96 6.53 13.79
N LYS A 141 -7.23 7.36 12.77
CA LYS A 141 -7.48 8.81 12.92
C LYS A 141 -6.34 9.55 13.64
N TYR A 142 -5.10 9.12 13.40
CA TYR A 142 -3.94 9.79 13.94
C TYR A 142 -3.90 11.26 13.47
N PRO A 143 -3.63 12.24 14.35
CA PRO A 143 -3.64 13.66 13.99
C PRO A 143 -2.71 13.98 12.81
N TYR A 144 -3.09 14.96 11.99
CA TYR A 144 -2.22 15.49 10.93
C TYR A 144 -1.22 16.50 11.52
N ASP A 145 -0.28 16.02 12.32
CA ASP A 145 0.85 16.80 12.84
C ASP A 145 2.10 16.65 11.95
N ASP A 146 3.19 17.31 12.35
CA ASP A 146 4.46 17.27 11.62
C ASP A 146 5.01 15.85 11.45
N MET A 147 4.78 14.96 12.43
CA MET A 147 5.23 13.57 12.36
C MET A 147 4.43 12.79 11.32
N HIS A 148 3.10 12.92 11.32
CA HIS A 148 2.24 12.30 10.33
C HIS A 148 2.57 12.82 8.91
N MET A 149 2.72 14.14 8.75
CA MET A 149 3.10 14.73 7.47
C MET A 149 4.50 14.26 7.01
N GLY A 150 5.45 14.15 7.93
CA GLY A 150 6.77 13.58 7.67
C GLY A 150 6.70 12.13 7.18
N ILE A 151 5.89 11.28 7.83
CA ILE A 151 5.68 9.89 7.42
C ILE A 151 5.01 9.82 6.04
N LEU A 152 4.00 10.65 5.76
CA LEU A 152 3.36 10.69 4.44
C LEU A 152 4.34 11.12 3.33
N ALA A 153 5.16 12.14 3.59
CA ALA A 153 6.19 12.59 2.67
C ALA A 153 7.26 11.52 2.45
N PHE A 154 7.72 10.86 3.50
CA PHE A 154 8.64 9.73 3.42
C PHE A 154 8.06 8.58 2.61
N THR A 155 6.83 8.16 2.90
CA THR A 155 6.11 7.11 2.15
C THR A 155 6.00 7.46 0.68
N PHE A 156 5.58 8.69 0.34
CA PHE A 156 5.50 9.14 -1.05
C PHE A 156 6.87 9.11 -1.73
N GLY A 157 7.90 9.63 -1.05
CA GLY A 157 9.27 9.67 -1.57
C GLY A 157 9.84 8.29 -1.84
N ILE A 158 9.83 7.39 -0.84
CA ILE A 158 10.37 6.03 -1.00
C ILE A 158 9.58 5.23 -2.03
N TRP A 159 8.25 5.38 -2.07
CA TRP A 159 7.43 4.72 -3.06
C TRP A 159 7.81 5.18 -4.47
N THR A 160 7.96 6.50 -4.67
CA THR A 160 8.35 7.07 -5.97
C THR A 160 9.74 6.59 -6.40
N LEU A 161 10.74 6.69 -5.50
CA LEU A 161 12.11 6.30 -5.79
C LEU A 161 12.20 4.81 -6.12
N MET A 162 11.60 3.94 -5.32
CA MET A 162 11.71 2.49 -5.52
C MET A 162 10.89 2.02 -6.72
N ARG A 163 9.64 2.49 -6.88
CA ARG A 163 8.70 1.94 -7.86
C ARG A 163 8.71 2.64 -9.21
N MET A 164 9.02 3.94 -9.26
CA MET A 164 8.99 4.72 -10.50
C MET A 164 10.39 5.00 -11.07
N VAL A 165 11.44 4.86 -10.27
CA VAL A 165 12.82 5.13 -10.71
C VAL A 165 13.65 3.86 -10.68
N TYR A 166 13.83 3.26 -9.50
CA TYR A 166 14.74 2.12 -9.33
C TYR A 166 14.23 0.85 -10.02
N TYR A 167 12.96 0.46 -9.80
CA TYR A 167 12.40 -0.74 -10.43
C TYR A 167 12.45 -0.68 -11.97
N PRO A 168 12.02 0.41 -12.65
CA PRO A 168 12.16 0.50 -14.10
C PRO A 168 13.62 0.43 -14.58
N TYR A 169 14.53 1.09 -13.88
CA TYR A 169 15.96 1.01 -14.19
C TYR A 169 16.52 -0.42 -14.02
N TRP A 170 16.19 -1.08 -12.91
CA TRP A 170 16.59 -2.46 -12.65
C TRP A 170 16.03 -3.40 -13.73
N ALA A 171 14.74 -3.28 -14.06
CA ALA A 171 14.10 -4.13 -15.06
C ALA A 171 14.70 -3.95 -16.45
N TYR A 172 14.99 -2.71 -16.86
CA TYR A 172 15.64 -2.41 -18.14
C TYR A 172 17.01 -3.10 -18.28
N ASN A 173 17.82 -3.09 -17.21
CA ASN A 173 19.18 -3.65 -17.25
C ASN A 173 19.23 -5.16 -17.04
N ASN A 174 18.24 -5.75 -16.38
CA ASN A 174 18.36 -7.13 -15.88
C ASN A 174 17.25 -8.08 -16.36
N ALA A 175 16.05 -7.57 -16.69
CA ALA A 175 14.85 -8.39 -16.76
C ALA A 175 14.12 -8.38 -18.11
N LEU A 176 14.49 -7.58 -19.11
CA LEU A 176 13.76 -7.53 -20.40
C LEU A 176 14.26 -8.51 -21.47
N GLY A 177 14.79 -9.66 -21.06
CA GLY A 177 15.44 -10.64 -21.96
C GLY A 177 14.52 -11.60 -22.72
N SER A 178 13.24 -11.71 -22.35
CA SER A 178 12.28 -12.63 -22.98
C SER A 178 10.87 -12.04 -23.04
N THR A 179 10.02 -12.56 -23.94
CA THR A 179 8.62 -12.11 -24.07
C THR A 179 7.85 -12.27 -22.75
N ALA A 180 8.02 -13.38 -22.03
CA ALA A 180 7.38 -13.59 -20.73
C ALA A 180 7.83 -12.54 -19.71
N SER A 181 9.14 -12.27 -19.65
CA SER A 181 9.67 -11.28 -18.73
C SER A 181 9.25 -9.84 -19.08
N ILE A 182 9.09 -9.54 -20.38
CA ILE A 182 8.53 -8.26 -20.84
C ILE A 182 7.08 -8.11 -20.35
N VAL A 183 6.23 -9.12 -20.57
CA VAL A 183 4.81 -9.04 -20.17
C VAL A 183 4.67 -8.78 -18.66
N VAL A 184 5.46 -9.47 -17.84
CA VAL A 184 5.44 -9.31 -16.38
C VAL A 184 5.94 -7.93 -15.95
N ASN A 185 7.15 -7.55 -16.37
CA ASN A 185 7.78 -6.32 -15.89
C ASN A 185 7.10 -5.06 -16.45
N VAL A 186 6.67 -5.07 -17.70
CA VAL A 186 5.88 -3.97 -18.28
C VAL A 186 4.51 -3.88 -17.60
N GLY A 187 3.87 -5.02 -17.30
CA GLY A 187 2.64 -5.07 -16.52
C GLY A 187 2.80 -4.38 -15.15
N TYR A 188 3.90 -4.66 -14.44
CA TYR A 188 4.22 -3.96 -13.19
C TYR A 188 4.51 -2.48 -13.37
N MET A 189 5.26 -2.10 -14.41
CA MET A 189 5.52 -0.68 -14.67
C MET A 189 4.21 0.08 -14.91
N ALA A 190 3.28 -0.49 -15.69
CA ALA A 190 1.97 0.10 -15.93
C ALA A 190 1.14 0.20 -14.65
N LEU A 191 1.12 -0.86 -13.83
CA LEU A 191 0.39 -0.86 -12.57
C LEU A 191 0.97 0.13 -11.56
N ASN A 192 2.30 0.22 -11.47
CA ASN A 192 2.95 1.22 -10.65
C ASN A 192 2.65 2.63 -11.17
N ALA A 193 2.68 2.89 -12.47
CA ALA A 193 2.29 4.20 -13.00
C ALA A 193 0.84 4.57 -12.62
N TYR A 194 -0.09 3.61 -12.66
CA TYR A 194 -1.46 3.80 -12.21
C TYR A 194 -1.55 4.13 -10.71
N TRP A 195 -0.87 3.37 -9.85
CA TRP A 195 -0.84 3.64 -8.41
C TRP A 195 -0.13 4.94 -8.06
N PHE A 196 0.92 5.31 -8.80
CA PHE A 196 1.59 6.60 -8.66
C PHE A 196 0.63 7.75 -8.95
N TRP A 197 -0.16 7.64 -10.02
CA TRP A 197 -1.19 8.63 -10.31
C TRP A 197 -2.22 8.76 -9.17
N LEU A 198 -2.66 7.64 -8.58
CA LEU A 198 -3.54 7.66 -7.40
C LEU A 198 -2.87 8.33 -6.18
N LEU A 199 -1.59 8.06 -5.95
CA LEU A 199 -0.80 8.70 -4.89
C LEU A 199 -0.69 10.21 -5.10
N CYS A 200 -0.37 10.66 -6.31
CA CYS A 200 -0.33 12.08 -6.66
C CYS A 200 -1.69 12.76 -6.44
N LYS A 201 -2.78 12.10 -6.85
CA LYS A 201 -4.14 12.60 -6.62
C LYS A 201 -4.47 12.71 -5.13
N LYS A 202 -4.02 11.75 -4.31
CA LYS A 202 -4.17 11.80 -2.85
C LYS A 202 -3.35 12.94 -2.25
N ALA A 203 -2.06 13.03 -2.58
CA ALA A 203 -1.17 14.07 -2.10
C ALA A 203 -1.70 15.48 -2.44
N HIS A 204 -2.15 15.68 -3.68
CA HIS A 204 -2.76 16.94 -4.09
C HIS A 204 -3.97 17.30 -3.23
N ARG A 205 -4.90 16.35 -3.01
CA ARG A 205 -6.08 16.55 -2.15
C ARG A 205 -5.69 16.89 -0.70
N THR A 206 -4.70 16.19 -0.15
CA THR A 206 -4.22 16.45 1.21
C THR A 206 -3.68 17.88 1.32
N VAL A 207 -2.86 18.33 0.37
CA VAL A 207 -2.32 19.70 0.37
C VAL A 207 -3.43 20.75 0.15
N THR A 208 -4.38 20.52 -0.75
CA THR A 208 -5.48 21.48 -0.99
C THR A 208 -6.42 21.60 0.19
N ASN A 209 -6.66 20.51 0.94
CA ASN A 209 -7.53 20.52 2.12
C ASN A 209 -6.84 21.09 3.37
N LEU A 210 -5.50 21.04 3.42
CA LEU A 210 -4.70 21.63 4.49
C LEU A 210 -4.36 23.11 4.24
N SER A 211 -4.41 23.55 2.98
CA SER A 211 -4.20 24.96 2.62
C SER A 211 -5.43 25.76 3.04
N PRO A 212 -5.29 26.86 3.82
CA PRO A 212 -6.41 27.77 4.04
C PRO A 212 -6.88 28.27 2.67
N SER A 213 -8.19 28.22 2.42
CA SER A 213 -8.78 28.74 1.19
C SER A 213 -8.24 30.15 0.91
N PRO A 214 -7.75 30.46 -0.31
CA PRO A 214 -7.38 31.84 -0.68
C PRO A 214 -8.58 32.80 -0.71
N ALA A 215 -9.79 32.34 -0.39
CA ALA A 215 -11.01 33.13 -0.37
C ALA A 215 -11.63 33.14 1.03
N ALA A 216 -10.97 33.83 1.95
CA ALA A 216 -11.65 34.58 3.00
C ALA A 216 -10.90 35.91 3.12
N GLU A 217 -11.09 36.78 2.11
CA GLU A 217 -10.87 38.21 2.34
C GLU A 217 -11.64 38.57 3.62
N SER A 218 -10.91 39.07 4.61
CA SER A 218 -11.50 39.67 5.79
C SER A 218 -12.58 40.66 5.36
N PRO A 219 -13.79 40.65 5.97
CA PRO A 219 -14.77 41.68 5.69
C PRO A 219 -14.12 43.05 5.91
N ASN A 220 -14.09 43.86 4.86
CA ASN A 220 -13.58 45.22 4.94
C ASN A 220 -14.43 45.97 5.99
N PRO A 221 -13.87 46.57 7.06
CA PRO A 221 -14.66 47.20 8.13
C PRO A 221 -15.48 48.43 7.71
N ARG A 222 -15.58 48.73 6.40
CA ARG A 222 -16.23 49.93 5.86
C ARG A 222 -17.69 49.74 5.48
N ASP A 223 -18.23 48.52 5.52
CA ASP A 223 -19.61 48.25 5.07
C ASP A 223 -20.65 48.16 6.20
N THR A 224 -20.31 48.48 7.45
CA THR A 224 -21.27 48.42 8.59
C THR A 224 -21.89 49.76 9.01
N ASP A 225 -21.63 50.87 8.31
CA ASP A 225 -22.00 52.21 8.79
C ASP A 225 -23.17 52.89 8.05
N SER A 226 -24.08 52.14 7.43
CA SER A 226 -25.24 52.77 6.77
C SER A 226 -26.55 51.99 6.83
N ALA A 227 -27.05 51.69 8.03
CA ALA A 227 -28.50 51.54 8.23
C ALA A 227 -28.91 51.66 9.71
N ARG A 228 -28.95 52.88 10.23
CA ARG A 228 -29.67 53.17 11.49
C ARG A 228 -30.40 54.51 11.41
N SER A 229 -31.69 54.45 11.08
CA SER A 229 -32.77 55.39 11.44
C SER A 229 -34.06 54.82 10.83
N SER A 230 -35.23 54.72 11.47
CA SER A 230 -35.77 55.20 12.74
C SER A 230 -36.99 54.32 13.11
N PRO A 231 -37.46 54.36 14.38
CA PRO A 231 -38.65 53.65 14.84
C PRO A 231 -39.95 54.48 14.64
N ARG A 232 -41.03 53.80 14.27
CA ARG A 232 -42.44 54.24 14.33
C ARG A 232 -43.28 52.98 14.13
N GLU A 233 -44.39 52.69 14.77
CA GLU A 233 -45.18 53.18 15.90
C GLU A 233 -46.22 52.06 16.12
N GLN A 234 -46.81 51.96 17.31
CA GLN A 234 -47.84 50.96 17.66
C GLN A 234 -49.18 51.19 16.93
N HIS A 235 -50.09 50.20 17.10
CA HIS A 235 -51.54 50.13 16.83
C HIS A 235 -51.90 49.10 15.74
N THR A 236 -52.74 48.08 15.95
CA THR A 236 -53.65 47.63 17.02
C THR A 236 -53.74 46.11 16.96
#